data_AF-A0A4R1GJI1-F1
#
_entry.id   AF-A0A4R1GJI1-F1
#
_cell.length_a   1.000
_cell.length_b   1.000
_cell.length_c   1.000
_cell.angle_alpha   90.00
_cell.angle_beta   90.00
_cell.angle_gamma   90.00
#
_symmetry.space_group_name_H-M   'P 1'
#
loop_
_entity.id
_entity.type
_entity.pdbx_description
1 polymer ?
#
loop_
_entity_poly.entity_id
_entity_poly.type
_entity_poly.pdbx_seq_one_letter_code
_entity_poly.pdbx_strand_id
1 'polypeptide(L)'
;MYDPDRNRRRMGRLMTHLTWVAILAMLTLFFNNYIDSRENPNADLAYINGSDSEVVLQRNRAGHYQAPGRINGERVNFLLDTGATMVSVPESLAEDLGLKRGAPIQSMTANGIVTVYRTELDSVTLGGIRMSNVSATINPGMHDHLVLLGMSFMQHLELTQRDGTLTLRVPD
;
A
#
# COMPACT_ATOMS: atom_id res chain seq x y z
N MET A 1 -17.82 22.80 60.50
CA MET A 1 -18.40 21.49 60.17
C MET A 1 -17.65 20.95 58.97
N TYR A 2 -16.71 20.03 59.17
CA TYR A 2 -15.96 19.39 58.08
C TYR A 2 -16.93 18.42 57.39
N ASP A 3 -17.22 18.65 56.10
CA ASP A 3 -18.09 17.80 55.29
C ASP A 3 -17.22 16.81 54.50
N PRO A 4 -17.03 15.57 54.99
CA PRO A 4 -16.19 14.57 54.33
C PRO A 4 -16.74 14.12 52.98
N ASP A 5 -18.00 14.41 52.66
CA ASP A 5 -18.68 13.89 51.46
C ASP A 5 -18.41 14.74 50.20
N ARG A 6 -18.00 16.00 50.36
CA ARG A 6 -17.65 16.89 49.24
C ARG A 6 -16.46 16.37 48.44
N ASN A 7 -15.46 15.80 49.13
CA ASN A 7 -14.28 15.20 48.48
C ASN A 7 -14.63 13.85 47.83
N ARG A 8 -15.47 13.01 48.44
CA ARG A 8 -15.94 11.74 47.82
C ARG A 8 -16.71 11.97 46.52
N ARG A 9 -17.61 12.95 46.48
CA ARG A 9 -18.41 13.27 45.27
C ARG A 9 -17.60 13.94 44.14
N ARG A 10 -16.50 14.63 44.48
CA ARG A 10 -15.54 15.14 43.48
C ARG A 10 -14.65 14.03 42.94
N MET A 11 -14.17 13.14 43.81
CA MET A 11 -13.34 11.99 43.43
C MET A 11 -14.10 11.00 42.54
N GLY A 12 -15.38 10.72 42.86
CA GLY A 12 -16.23 9.85 42.03
C GLY A 12 -16.43 10.39 40.62
N ARG A 13 -16.67 11.70 40.46
CA ARG A 13 -16.80 12.33 39.14
C ARG A 13 -15.48 12.31 38.36
N LEU A 14 -14.36 12.57 39.02
CA LEU A 14 -13.03 12.44 38.41
C LEU A 14 -12.76 11.02 37.92
N MET A 15 -13.06 10.01 38.74
CA MET A 15 -12.95 8.60 38.34
C MET A 15 -13.84 8.27 37.15
N THR A 16 -15.10 8.72 37.13
CA THR A 16 -15.99 8.49 35.97
C THR A 16 -15.42 9.07 34.68
N HIS A 17 -14.88 10.29 34.71
CA HIS A 17 -14.26 10.90 33.53
C HIS A 17 -12.99 10.16 33.10
N LEU A 18 -12.14 9.74 34.04
CA LEU A 18 -10.96 8.92 33.76
C LEU A 18 -11.33 7.57 33.12
N THR A 19 -12.39 6.92 33.62
CA THR A 19 -12.90 5.68 33.03
C THR A 19 -13.37 5.90 31.59
N TRP A 20 -14.14 6.96 31.31
CA TRP A 20 -14.56 7.25 29.94
C TRP A 20 -13.38 7.56 29.01
N VAL A 21 -12.38 8.31 29.48
CA VAL A 21 -11.16 8.58 28.70
C VAL A 21 -10.40 7.29 28.43
N ALA A 22 -10.24 6.42 29.43
CA ALA A 22 -9.56 5.13 29.27
C ALA A 22 -10.30 4.21 28.30
N ILE A 23 -11.64 4.13 28.39
CA ILE A 23 -12.47 3.35 27.46
C ILE A 23 -12.35 3.90 26.05
N LEU A 24 -12.45 5.23 25.86
CA LEU A 24 -12.31 5.84 24.53
C LEU A 24 -10.93 5.58 23.94
N ALA A 25 -9.85 5.74 24.72
CA ALA A 25 -8.51 5.43 24.28
C ALA A 25 -8.36 3.95 23.88
N MET A 26 -8.91 3.03 24.69
CA MET A 26 -8.88 1.59 24.40
C MET A 26 -9.67 1.24 23.14
N LEU A 27 -10.85 1.83 22.95
CA LEU A 27 -11.67 1.65 21.75
C LEU A 27 -10.96 2.20 20.52
N THR A 28 -10.35 3.38 20.60
CA THR A 28 -9.59 3.96 19.49
C THR A 28 -8.44 3.04 19.09
N LEU A 29 -7.65 2.53 20.04
CA LEU A 29 -6.56 1.60 19.75
C LEU A 29 -7.07 0.29 19.13
N PHE A 30 -8.16 -0.27 19.66
CA PHE A 30 -8.77 -1.50 19.15
C PHE A 30 -9.31 -1.32 17.72
N PHE A 31 -10.13 -0.29 17.49
CA PHE A 31 -10.74 -0.04 16.19
C PHE A 31 -9.72 0.38 15.14
N ASN A 32 -8.68 1.13 15.51
CA ASN A 32 -7.63 1.51 14.58
C ASN A 32 -6.92 0.26 14.03
N ASN A 33 -6.48 -0.63 14.92
CA ASN A 33 -5.82 -1.88 14.52
C ASN A 33 -6.76 -2.78 13.69
N TYR A 34 -8.06 -2.82 14.03
CA TYR A 34 -9.04 -3.61 13.30
C TYR A 34 -9.31 -3.07 11.88
N ILE A 35 -9.31 -1.75 11.69
CA ILE A 35 -9.49 -1.11 10.38
C ILE A 35 -8.23 -1.32 9.53
N ASP A 36 -7.04 -1.15 10.10
CA ASP A 36 -5.77 -1.26 9.37
C ASP A 36 -5.58 -2.64 8.72
N SER A 37 -5.91 -3.73 9.44
CA SER A 37 -5.82 -5.09 8.89
C SER A 37 -6.80 -5.35 7.73
N ARG A 38 -7.91 -4.60 7.68
CA ARG A 38 -8.93 -4.75 6.62
C ARG A 38 -8.58 -3.93 5.37
N GLU A 39 -7.91 -2.80 5.54
CA GLU A 39 -7.43 -1.98 4.43
C GLU A 39 -6.18 -2.56 3.79
N ASN A 40 -5.32 -3.22 4.58
CA ASN A 40 -4.04 -3.79 4.14
C ASN A 40 -3.95 -5.30 4.43
N PRO A 41 -4.80 -6.14 3.81
CA PRO A 41 -4.83 -7.58 4.08
C PRO A 41 -3.56 -8.33 3.62
N ASN A 42 -2.68 -7.67 2.86
CA ASN A 42 -1.44 -8.24 2.31
C ASN A 42 -0.17 -7.73 3.02
N ALA A 43 -0.29 -7.12 4.20
CA ALA A 43 0.85 -6.51 4.91
C ALA A 43 1.96 -7.53 5.24
N ASP A 44 1.62 -8.80 5.43
CA ASP A 44 2.57 -9.87 5.76
C ASP A 44 3.57 -10.16 4.62
N LEU A 45 3.23 -9.80 3.37
CA LEU A 45 4.13 -9.94 2.23
C LEU A 45 5.42 -9.11 2.37
N ALA A 46 5.43 -8.11 3.25
CA ALA A 46 6.63 -7.32 3.55
C ALA A 46 7.76 -8.15 4.21
N TYR A 47 7.40 -9.28 4.84
CA TYR A 47 8.33 -10.14 5.57
C TYR A 47 8.71 -11.42 4.82
N ILE A 48 8.07 -11.68 3.67
CA ILE A 48 8.40 -12.82 2.83
C ILE A 48 9.73 -12.57 2.14
N ASN A 49 10.76 -13.30 2.58
CA ASN A 49 12.06 -13.39 1.92
C ASN A 49 12.17 -14.81 1.38
N GLY A 50 11.76 -15.06 0.14
CA GLY A 50 11.68 -16.42 -0.37
C GLY A 50 11.63 -16.50 -1.90
N SER A 51 12.11 -17.63 -2.42
CA SER A 51 12.17 -18.01 -3.83
C SER A 51 10.83 -18.55 -4.37
N ASP A 52 9.72 -18.12 -3.78
CA ASP A 52 8.41 -18.55 -4.26
C ASP A 52 8.12 -17.83 -5.57
N SER A 53 7.92 -18.62 -6.62
CA SER A 53 7.45 -18.16 -7.93
C SER A 53 5.98 -17.72 -7.89
N GLU A 54 5.33 -17.74 -6.73
CA GLU A 54 3.92 -17.45 -6.54
C GLU A 54 3.69 -16.42 -5.43
N VAL A 55 2.74 -15.50 -5.67
CA VAL A 55 2.24 -14.56 -4.65
C VAL A 55 0.72 -14.56 -4.69
N VAL A 56 0.12 -14.70 -3.52
CA VAL A 56 -1.33 -14.68 -3.32
C VAL A 56 -1.73 -13.36 -2.66
N LEU A 57 -2.59 -12.59 -3.33
CA LEU A 57 -3.05 -11.28 -2.88
C LEU A 57 -4.54 -11.35 -2.53
N GLN A 58 -4.89 -10.87 -1.35
CA GLN A 58 -6.27 -10.65 -0.94
C GLN A 58 -6.72 -9.25 -1.37
N ARG A 59 -7.96 -9.16 -1.85
CA ARG A 59 -8.59 -7.88 -2.18
C ARG A 59 -8.93 -7.13 -0.89
N ASN A 60 -8.61 -5.84 -0.84
CA ASN A 60 -9.00 -4.98 0.28
C ASN A 60 -10.48 -4.58 0.21
N ARG A 61 -10.96 -3.85 1.23
CA ARG A 61 -12.34 -3.36 1.29
C ARG A 61 -12.73 -2.43 0.14
N ALA A 62 -11.79 -1.66 -0.38
CA ALA A 62 -12.00 -0.79 -1.54
C ALA A 62 -12.11 -1.57 -2.87
N GLY A 63 -11.88 -2.89 -2.85
CA GLY A 63 -11.98 -3.73 -4.02
C GLY A 63 -10.68 -3.83 -4.83
N HIS A 64 -9.58 -3.32 -4.29
CA HIS A 64 -8.27 -3.27 -4.93
C HIS A 64 -7.29 -4.31 -4.35
N TYR A 65 -6.26 -4.64 -5.12
CA TYR A 65 -5.14 -5.44 -4.64
C TYR A 65 -3.98 -4.48 -4.35
N GLN A 66 -3.72 -4.26 -3.06
CA GLN A 66 -2.58 -3.50 -2.60
C GLN A 66 -1.63 -4.39 -1.84
N ALA A 67 -0.33 -4.23 -2.07
CA ALA A 67 0.67 -5.08 -1.44
C ALA A 67 1.98 -4.32 -1.26
N PRO A 68 2.70 -4.55 -0.14
CA PRO A 68 4.05 -4.07 0.00
C PRO A 68 4.98 -4.80 -0.97
N GLY A 69 6.02 -4.12 -1.42
CA GLY A 69 7.07 -4.71 -2.23
C GLY A 69 8.30 -3.82 -2.26
N ARG A 70 9.14 -4.01 -3.27
CA ARG A 70 10.37 -3.24 -3.42
C ARG A 70 10.63 -2.77 -4.84
N ILE A 71 11.18 -1.57 -4.96
CA ILE A 71 11.80 -1.05 -6.19
C ILE A 71 13.25 -0.76 -5.88
N ASN A 72 14.17 -1.31 -6.67
CA ASN A 72 15.62 -1.12 -6.49
C ASN A 72 16.11 -1.44 -5.06
N GLY A 73 15.41 -2.35 -4.37
CA GLY A 73 15.71 -2.73 -2.98
C GLY A 73 15.02 -1.87 -1.92
N GLU A 74 14.42 -0.75 -2.26
CA GLU A 74 13.69 0.12 -1.34
C GLU A 74 12.22 -0.28 -1.21
N ARG A 75 11.64 -0.08 -0.02
CA ARG A 75 10.24 -0.49 0.25
C ARG A 75 9.26 0.48 -0.39
N VAL A 76 8.26 -0.07 -1.07
CA VAL A 76 7.15 0.67 -1.66
C VAL A 76 5.84 -0.08 -1.45
N ASN A 77 4.72 0.60 -1.64
CA ASN A 77 3.40 -0.03 -1.67
C ASN A 77 2.88 0.00 -3.11
N PHE A 78 2.51 -1.18 -3.61
CA PHE A 78 1.94 -1.35 -4.93
C PHE A 78 0.42 -1.37 -4.88
N LEU A 79 -0.20 -0.76 -5.88
CA LEU A 79 -1.58 -0.98 -6.27
C LEU A 79 -1.55 -1.67 -7.63
N LEU A 80 -2.09 -2.88 -7.72
CA LEU A 80 -2.11 -3.62 -8.98
C LEU A 80 -3.17 -3.03 -9.91
N ASP A 81 -2.75 -2.73 -11.13
CA ASP A 81 -3.59 -2.13 -12.16
C ASP A 81 -3.34 -2.79 -13.52
N THR A 82 -4.21 -3.73 -13.89
CA THR A 82 -4.13 -4.43 -15.19
C THR A 82 -4.50 -3.53 -16.37
N GLY A 83 -5.06 -2.35 -16.13
CA GLY A 83 -5.33 -1.34 -17.15
C GLY A 83 -4.10 -0.48 -17.50
N ALA A 84 -3.08 -0.46 -16.63
CA ALA A 84 -1.86 0.30 -16.85
C ALA A 84 -0.87 -0.48 -17.72
N THR A 85 -0.36 0.13 -18.80
CA THR A 85 0.65 -0.52 -19.66
C THR A 85 2.02 -0.63 -18.99
N MET A 86 2.40 0.37 -18.18
CA MET A 86 3.68 0.43 -17.48
C MET A 86 3.48 0.61 -15.98
N VAL A 87 4.50 0.25 -15.20
CA VAL A 87 4.59 0.65 -13.80
C VAL A 87 4.62 2.18 -13.70
N SER A 88 3.76 2.78 -12.87
CA SER A 88 3.70 4.24 -12.70
C SER A 88 4.08 4.63 -11.27
N VAL A 89 5.18 5.37 -11.14
CA VAL A 89 5.77 5.82 -9.88
C VAL A 89 5.43 7.31 -9.67
N PRO A 90 4.89 7.71 -8.50
CA PRO A 90 4.72 9.13 -8.17
C PRO A 90 6.03 9.92 -8.23
N GLU A 91 5.99 11.20 -8.58
CA GLU A 91 7.19 12.06 -8.65
C GLU A 91 7.95 12.12 -7.33
N SER A 92 7.26 12.30 -6.19
CA SER A 92 7.91 12.34 -4.87
C SER A 92 8.69 11.06 -4.57
N LEU A 93 8.07 9.91 -4.80
CA LEU A 93 8.71 8.62 -4.57
C LEU A 93 9.84 8.35 -5.57
N ALA A 94 9.71 8.83 -6.81
CA ALA A 94 10.78 8.70 -7.80
C ALA A 94 12.05 9.47 -7.38
N GLU A 95 11.89 10.62 -6.73
CA GLU A 95 13.01 11.40 -6.16
C GLU A 95 13.68 10.65 -5.00
N ASP A 96 12.88 10.10 -4.08
CA ASP A 96 13.39 9.30 -2.96
C ASP A 96 14.18 8.07 -3.44
N LEU A 97 13.67 7.41 -4.48
CA LEU A 97 14.30 6.24 -5.12
C LEU A 97 15.46 6.59 -6.06
N GLY A 98 15.75 7.88 -6.28
CA GLY A 98 16.80 8.34 -7.20
C GLY A 98 16.56 8.01 -8.68
N LEU A 99 15.31 7.84 -9.09
CA LEU A 99 14.94 7.51 -10.47
C LEU A 99 15.16 8.70 -11.41
N LYS A 100 15.60 8.42 -12.64
CA LYS A 100 15.92 9.45 -13.62
C LYS A 100 14.78 9.65 -14.60
N ARG A 101 14.42 10.92 -14.84
CA ARG A 101 13.48 11.27 -15.92
C ARG A 101 14.12 11.06 -17.27
N GLY A 102 13.51 10.19 -18.07
CA GLY A 102 13.75 10.06 -19.50
C GLY A 102 12.81 10.94 -20.31
N ALA A 103 12.50 10.49 -21.54
CA ALA A 103 11.66 11.24 -22.46
C ALA A 103 10.22 11.44 -21.92
N PRO A 104 9.64 12.63 -22.09
CA PRO A 104 8.25 12.89 -21.76
C PRO A 104 7.33 12.16 -22.76
N ILE A 105 6.26 11.57 -22.25
CA ILE A 105 5.19 10.93 -23.03
C ILE A 105 3.83 11.32 -22.46
N GLN A 106 2.79 11.26 -23.28
CA GLN A 106 1.42 11.44 -22.84
C GLN A 106 0.86 10.10 -22.35
N SER A 107 0.22 10.10 -21.17
CA SER A 107 -0.49 8.95 -20.63
C SER A 107 -1.94 9.31 -20.36
N MET A 108 -2.85 8.39 -20.70
CA MET A 108 -4.28 8.53 -20.41
C MET A 108 -4.54 8.00 -19.01
N THR A 109 -5.12 8.85 -18.16
CA THR A 109 -5.53 8.48 -16.80
C THR A 109 -7.02 8.72 -16.62
N ALA A 110 -7.57 8.29 -15.49
CA ALA A 110 -8.95 8.60 -15.13
C ALA A 110 -9.25 10.11 -15.06
N ASN A 111 -8.23 10.93 -14.76
CA ASN A 111 -8.34 12.38 -14.68
C ASN A 111 -7.99 13.09 -16.01
N GLY A 112 -7.86 12.33 -17.10
CA GLY A 112 -7.50 12.84 -18.43
C GLY A 112 -6.05 12.56 -18.80
N ILE A 113 -5.60 13.26 -19.84
CA ILE A 113 -4.25 13.10 -20.39
C ILE A 113 -3.26 13.88 -19.51
N VAL A 114 -2.21 13.20 -19.07
CA VAL A 114 -1.11 13.80 -18.29
C VAL A 114 0.23 13.49 -18.94
N THR A 115 1.20 14.41 -18.77
CA THR A 115 2.58 14.17 -19.19
C THR A 115 3.31 13.39 -18.11
N VAL A 116 3.84 12.22 -18.47
CA VAL A 116 4.67 11.38 -17.60
C VAL A 116 6.06 11.23 -18.23
N TYR A 117 7.06 10.84 -17.44
CA TYR A 117 8.44 10.70 -17.91
C TYR A 117 8.84 9.24 -17.89
N ARG A 118 9.42 8.71 -18.96
CA ARG A 118 9.93 7.34 -18.96
C ARG A 118 11.02 7.17 -17.92
N THR A 119 11.08 6.01 -17.28
CA THR A 119 12.20 5.56 -16.46
C THR A 119 12.32 4.04 -16.57
N GLU A 120 13.42 3.50 -16.08
CA GLU A 120 13.63 2.07 -15.95
C GLU A 120 13.89 1.74 -14.48
N LEU A 121 13.34 0.62 -14.01
CA LEU A 121 13.54 0.11 -12.67
C LEU A 121 14.49 -1.09 -12.76
N ASP A 122 15.65 -0.99 -12.11
CA ASP A 122 16.64 -2.07 -12.07
C ASP A 122 16.03 -3.37 -11.54
N SER A 123 15.16 -3.25 -10.52
CA SER A 123 14.38 -4.38 -10.05
C SER A 123 13.06 -3.98 -9.40
N VAL A 124 12.05 -4.82 -9.61
CA VAL A 124 10.76 -4.77 -8.93
C VAL A 124 10.55 -6.11 -8.24
N THR A 125 10.23 -6.09 -6.95
CA THR A 125 9.97 -7.29 -6.15
C THR A 125 8.61 -7.19 -5.47
N LEU A 126 7.78 -8.22 -5.64
CA LEU A 126 6.49 -8.37 -4.99
C LEU A 126 6.45 -9.77 -4.39
N GLY A 127 6.39 -9.87 -3.06
CA GLY A 127 6.58 -11.16 -2.36
C GLY A 127 7.87 -11.85 -2.82
N GLY A 128 7.77 -13.11 -3.28
CA GLY A 128 8.90 -13.86 -3.82
C GLY A 128 9.23 -13.59 -5.30
N ILE A 129 8.38 -12.86 -6.02
CA ILE A 129 8.55 -12.60 -7.45
C ILE A 129 9.43 -11.37 -7.66
N ARG A 130 10.52 -11.53 -8.42
CA ARG A 130 11.44 -10.45 -8.79
C ARG A 130 11.61 -10.36 -10.29
N MET A 131 11.39 -9.17 -10.82
CA MET A 131 11.65 -8.81 -12.23
C MET A 131 12.75 -7.76 -12.29
N SER A 132 13.62 -7.86 -13.29
CA SER A 132 14.68 -6.88 -13.58
C SER A 132 14.35 -6.08 -14.83
N ASN A 133 14.91 -4.86 -14.94
CA ASN A 133 14.79 -4.00 -16.12
C ASN A 133 13.32 -3.72 -16.49
N VAL A 134 12.54 -3.32 -15.49
CA VAL A 134 11.10 -3.09 -15.66
C VAL A 134 10.86 -1.68 -16.19
N SER A 135 10.19 -1.60 -17.35
CA SER A 135 9.78 -0.31 -17.92
C SER A 135 8.76 0.38 -17.04
N ALA A 136 8.99 1.66 -16.74
CA ALA A 136 8.14 2.44 -15.86
C ALA A 136 8.02 3.90 -16.31
N THR A 137 7.15 4.63 -15.64
CA THR A 137 6.99 6.08 -15.80
C THR A 137 6.96 6.79 -14.46
N ILE A 138 7.55 7.98 -14.42
CA ILE A 138 7.41 8.94 -13.33
C ILE A 138 6.20 9.82 -13.65
N ASN A 139 5.21 9.85 -12.75
CA ASN A 139 3.95 10.56 -12.94
C ASN A 139 3.80 11.70 -11.91
N PRO A 140 3.99 12.97 -12.33
CA PRO A 140 3.78 14.14 -11.47
C PRO A 140 2.32 14.33 -11.00
N GLY A 141 1.35 13.72 -11.67
CA GLY A 141 -0.07 13.82 -11.32
C GLY A 141 -0.52 12.86 -10.22
N MET A 142 0.35 11.94 -9.77
CA MET A 142 0.05 10.98 -8.70
C MET A 142 0.48 11.52 -7.34
N HIS A 143 -0.41 11.46 -6.34
CA HIS A 143 -0.18 12.06 -5.02
C HIS A 143 -0.13 11.02 -3.87
N ASP A 144 -0.60 9.80 -4.10
CA ASP A 144 -0.91 8.85 -3.01
C ASP A 144 0.27 8.01 -2.52
N HIS A 145 1.52 8.30 -2.91
CA HIS A 145 2.72 7.48 -2.62
C HIS A 145 2.61 5.97 -2.97
N LEU A 146 1.53 5.57 -3.64
CA LEU A 146 1.31 4.23 -4.17
C LEU A 146 1.88 4.13 -5.58
N VAL A 147 2.59 3.04 -5.85
CA VAL A 147 3.06 2.72 -7.20
C VAL A 147 2.00 1.89 -7.91
N LEU A 148 1.58 2.30 -9.10
CA LEU A 148 0.71 1.47 -9.93
C LEU A 148 1.55 0.38 -10.58
N LEU A 149 1.25 -0.88 -10.29
CA LEU A 149 1.92 -2.03 -10.87
C LEU A 149 1.17 -2.47 -12.12
N GLY A 150 1.71 -2.08 -13.28
CA GLY A 150 1.11 -2.31 -14.60
C GLY A 150 1.63 -3.55 -15.32
N MET A 151 1.24 -3.66 -16.60
CA MET A 151 1.53 -4.81 -17.46
C MET A 151 3.01 -4.99 -17.78
N SER A 152 3.84 -3.94 -17.75
CA SER A 152 5.29 -4.09 -17.90
C SER A 152 5.94 -4.99 -16.83
N PHE A 153 5.26 -5.21 -15.71
CA PHE A 153 5.59 -6.23 -14.72
C PHE A 153 4.74 -7.49 -14.89
N MET A 154 3.41 -7.34 -15.00
CA MET A 154 2.46 -8.46 -14.93
C MET A 154 2.39 -9.34 -16.19
N GLN A 155 2.81 -8.84 -17.36
CA GLN A 155 2.73 -9.60 -18.62
C GLN A 155 3.55 -10.90 -18.62
N HIS A 156 4.51 -11.02 -17.69
CA HIS A 156 5.36 -12.19 -17.54
C HIS A 156 4.83 -13.19 -16.50
N LEU A 157 3.63 -12.95 -15.97
CA LEU A 157 3.02 -13.74 -14.90
C LEU A 157 1.71 -14.36 -15.37
N GLU A 158 1.41 -15.53 -14.84
CA GLU A 158 0.05 -16.07 -14.85
C GLU A 158 -0.78 -15.39 -13.76
N LEU A 159 -1.97 -14.92 -14.14
CA LEU A 159 -2.91 -14.26 -13.25
C LEU A 159 -4.15 -15.13 -13.08
N THR A 160 -4.39 -15.61 -11.86
CA THR A 160 -5.63 -16.34 -11.53
C THR A 160 -6.39 -15.56 -10.47
N GLN A 161 -7.60 -15.11 -10.81
CA GLN A 161 -8.46 -14.38 -9.89
C GLN A 161 -9.67 -15.23 -9.49
N ARG A 162 -9.85 -15.48 -8.19
CA ARG A 162 -10.95 -16.29 -7.66
C ARG A 162 -11.29 -15.88 -6.23
N ASP A 163 -12.58 -15.77 -5.93
CA ASP A 163 -13.10 -15.60 -4.56
C ASP A 163 -12.43 -14.45 -3.78
N GLY A 164 -12.23 -13.30 -4.44
CA GLY A 164 -11.58 -12.12 -3.83
C GLY A 164 -10.06 -12.21 -3.71
N THR A 165 -9.45 -13.28 -4.22
CA THR A 165 -8.01 -13.50 -4.23
C THR A 165 -7.45 -13.37 -5.65
N LEU A 166 -6.24 -12.85 -5.78
CA LEU A 166 -5.46 -12.81 -7.02
C LEU A 166 -4.14 -13.53 -6.79
N THR A 167 -3.93 -14.62 -7.50
CA THR A 167 -2.67 -15.35 -7.52
C THR A 167 -1.85 -14.90 -8.73
N LEU A 168 -0.61 -14.51 -8.48
CA LEU A 168 0.41 -14.22 -9.47
C LEU A 168 1.44 -15.33 -9.46
N ARG A 169 1.74 -15.94 -10.61
CA ARG A 169 2.73 -17.02 -10.70
C ARG A 169 3.69 -16.81 -11.86
N VAL A 170 4.98 -17.05 -11.66
CA VAL A 170 5.97 -17.12 -12.76
C VAL A 170 5.73 -18.44 -13.50
N PRO A 171 5.49 -18.41 -14.83
CA PRO A 171 5.34 -19.62 -15.63
C PRO A 171 6.62 -20.48 -15.59
N ASP A 172 6.44 -21.81 -15.71
CA ASP A 172 7.52 -22.79 -15.77
C ASP A 172 8.33 -22.72 -17.08
#